data_AF-A0A1J4JLT7-F1
#
_entry.id   AF-A0A1J4JLT7-F1
#
_cell.length_a   1.000
_cell.length_b   1.000
_cell.length_c   1.000
_cell.angle_alpha   90.00
_cell.angle_beta   90.00
_cell.angle_gamma   90.00
#
_symmetry.space_group_name_H-M   'P 1'
#
loop_
_entity.id
_entity.type
_entity.pdbx_description
1 polymer ?
#
loop_
_entity_poly.entity_id
_entity_poly.type
_entity_poly.pdbx_seq_one_letter_code
_entity_poly.pdbx_strand_id
1 'polypeptide(L)'
;MNETKYSGEMILCTVTFITYLVEFSLRFPSIGKMMNYTILALFAADFMNPSPMFASHESLSIYSSQFSDIYASIIYSHKMTHSYLSKVKFSRIFNTAIYLDSDLNLKDRTYSQTYIQKENVNSITIDHCLFLRCKSQEEGGAMKIVNENSNVDLTILNSGFSDCYSKKGDAFYCITKKLYCKNCCIDKCGNSAFYSHSNGVFFLEYVLLSNSKLNSTIESVHSAKDIIKSSNITNNQNGISISVDFSQISLSFCFFSQNSGEFFFSFSHKVYKVFDYHFESDVFLENKFSGRLIESTKTGSTVHFKDSAFIHDDINMYTSLKTTISDCTFSLANEREVRNKFSAVTIYSGNKFGQENYTTQNYGITQQCWDLIPTEKSQFQFDFSKNLIISGGATFLLAVCLVFVICSCCRTKRYSDQIPLMYTR
;
A
#
# COMPACT_ATOMS: atom_id res chain seq x y z
N MET A 1 -25.13 37.57 -39.12
CA MET A 1 -26.42 37.05 -38.62
C MET A 1 -26.23 35.56 -38.42
N ASN A 2 -26.07 35.21 -37.15
CA ASN A 2 -25.84 33.87 -36.65
C ASN A 2 -27.17 33.13 -36.49
N GLU A 3 -27.17 31.82 -36.72
CA GLU A 3 -27.79 30.85 -35.81
C GLU A 3 -27.35 29.43 -36.20
N THR A 4 -26.27 28.96 -35.58
CA THR A 4 -25.92 27.54 -35.48
C THR A 4 -26.58 26.96 -34.23
N LYS A 5 -27.50 26.02 -34.44
CA LYS A 5 -28.12 25.22 -33.38
C LYS A 5 -27.08 24.31 -32.72
N TYR A 6 -26.78 24.56 -31.45
CA TYR A 6 -26.20 23.58 -30.55
C TYR A 6 -27.34 22.79 -29.89
N SER A 7 -27.42 21.49 -30.15
CA SER A 7 -28.20 20.57 -29.33
C SER A 7 -27.39 20.23 -28.09
N GLY A 8 -27.80 20.76 -26.94
CA GLY A 8 -27.23 20.40 -25.64
C GLY A 8 -27.65 18.98 -25.26
N GLU A 9 -26.67 18.10 -25.12
CA GLU A 9 -26.82 16.86 -24.36
C GLU A 9 -26.92 17.23 -22.87
N MET A 10 -28.06 16.91 -22.26
CA MET A 10 -28.21 16.95 -20.80
C MET A 10 -27.36 15.83 -20.19
N ILE A 11 -26.26 16.22 -19.55
CA ILE A 11 -25.55 15.34 -18.61
C ILE A 11 -26.45 15.19 -17.38
N LEU A 12 -27.07 14.02 -17.27
CA LEU A 12 -27.83 13.58 -16.10
C LEU A 12 -26.83 13.29 -14.96
N CYS A 13 -26.58 14.29 -14.10
CA CYS A 13 -25.90 14.07 -12.82
C CYS A 13 -26.78 13.17 -11.95
N THR A 14 -26.48 11.88 -11.94
CA THR A 14 -27.11 10.92 -11.03
C THR A 14 -26.41 11.05 -9.67
N VAL A 15 -27.00 11.82 -8.76
CA VAL A 15 -26.53 11.91 -7.37
C VAL A 15 -26.92 10.61 -6.66
N THR A 16 -25.93 9.73 -6.46
CA THR A 16 -26.11 8.49 -5.70
C THR A 16 -26.14 8.80 -4.19
N PHE A 17 -27.10 8.20 -3.50
CA PHE A 17 -27.43 8.37 -2.08
C PHE A 17 -26.20 8.38 -1.15
N ILE A 18 -25.99 9.50 -0.44
CA ILE A 18 -25.08 9.58 0.70
C ILE A 18 -25.89 9.20 1.95
N THR A 19 -25.66 8.00 2.50
CA THR A 19 -26.17 7.68 3.85
C THR A 19 -25.16 8.20 4.86
N TYR A 20 -25.35 9.43 5.35
CA TYR A 20 -24.59 9.94 6.49
C TYR A 20 -25.11 9.30 7.78
N LEU A 21 -24.31 8.42 8.38
CA LEU A 21 -24.28 8.29 9.83
C LEU A 21 -23.00 8.99 10.30
N VAL A 22 -23.06 10.31 10.38
CA VAL A 22 -22.05 11.13 11.07
C VAL A 22 -22.53 11.31 12.49
N GLU A 23 -21.87 10.66 13.45
CA GLU A 23 -22.13 10.90 14.86
C GLU A 23 -21.51 12.27 15.23
N PHE A 24 -22.32 13.33 15.22
CA PHE A 24 -21.93 14.65 15.71
C PHE A 24 -22.01 14.70 17.23
N SER A 25 -20.88 14.52 17.92
CA SER A 25 -20.78 14.94 19.33
C SER A 25 -20.53 16.46 19.39
N LEU A 26 -21.58 17.27 19.26
CA LEU A 26 -21.51 18.72 19.46
C LEU A 26 -21.57 19.07 20.96
N ARG A 27 -20.41 19.43 21.54
CA ARG A 27 -20.32 20.39 22.66
C ARG A 27 -19.12 21.32 22.44
N PHE A 28 -19.39 22.61 22.24
CA PHE A 28 -18.43 23.72 22.24
C PHE A 28 -17.91 24.03 23.68
N PRO A 29 -16.91 24.90 23.88
CA PRO A 29 -15.54 24.90 23.36
C PRO A 29 -14.49 24.91 24.49
N SER A 30 -13.21 24.78 24.10
CA SER A 30 -11.94 24.98 24.84
C SER A 30 -11.29 23.73 25.49
N ILE A 31 -9.97 23.66 25.26
CA ILE A 31 -8.98 22.58 25.50
C ILE A 31 -8.93 21.54 24.37
N GLY A 32 -7.77 21.50 23.68
CA GLY A 32 -7.50 20.79 22.43
C GLY A 32 -7.83 19.30 22.48
N LYS A 33 -9.07 18.98 22.12
CA LYS A 33 -9.54 17.61 21.99
C LYS A 33 -9.43 17.23 20.52
N MET A 34 -8.49 16.34 20.22
CA MET A 34 -8.34 15.71 18.90
C MET A 34 -9.71 15.14 18.49
N MET A 35 -10.24 15.59 17.37
CA MET A 35 -11.50 15.05 16.84
C MET A 35 -11.17 13.80 16.01
N ASN A 36 -11.57 12.64 16.51
CA ASN A 36 -11.47 11.38 15.79
C ASN A 36 -12.64 11.28 14.81
N TYR A 37 -12.34 11.18 13.51
CA TYR A 37 -13.35 11.02 12.47
C TYR A 37 -13.51 9.54 12.11
N THR A 38 -14.72 9.02 12.21
CA THR A 38 -15.03 7.63 11.86
C THR A 38 -16.09 7.58 10.77
N ILE A 39 -15.83 6.77 9.74
CA ILE A 39 -16.72 6.51 8.61
C ILE A 39 -17.00 5.02 8.61
N LEU A 40 -18.24 4.63 8.87
CA LEU A 40 -18.58 3.21 8.98
C LEU A 40 -18.84 2.53 7.64
N ALA A 41 -19.40 3.28 6.69
CA ALA A 41 -19.62 2.87 5.31
C ALA A 41 -19.85 4.12 4.46
N LEU A 42 -19.18 4.19 3.32
CA LEU A 42 -19.37 5.23 2.32
C LEU A 42 -19.12 4.64 0.94
N PHE A 43 -20.05 4.88 0.02
CA PHE A 43 -19.86 4.59 -1.40
C PHE A 43 -19.75 5.92 -2.14
N ALA A 44 -18.62 6.18 -2.80
CA ALA A 44 -18.45 7.33 -3.68
C ALA A 44 -17.91 6.87 -5.03
N ALA A 45 -18.55 7.31 -6.11
CA ALA A 45 -18.19 6.98 -7.48
C ALA A 45 -18.23 8.21 -8.39
N ASP A 46 -17.51 8.16 -9.51
CA ASP A 46 -17.55 9.14 -10.60
C ASP A 46 -17.29 10.59 -10.15
N PHE A 47 -16.29 10.76 -9.26
CA PHE A 47 -15.98 12.05 -8.67
C PHE A 47 -14.85 12.76 -9.43
N MET A 48 -15.21 13.83 -10.14
CA MET A 48 -14.32 14.61 -11.01
C MET A 48 -13.63 15.79 -10.31
N ASN A 49 -13.78 15.95 -8.99
CA ASN A 49 -13.14 17.05 -8.27
C ASN A 49 -11.63 16.79 -8.12
N PRO A 50 -10.76 17.79 -8.34
CA PRO A 50 -9.32 17.65 -8.10
C PRO A 50 -8.95 17.59 -6.61
N SER A 51 -9.87 17.96 -5.70
CA SER A 51 -9.59 18.01 -4.27
C SER A 51 -9.78 16.64 -3.60
N PRO A 52 -8.96 16.31 -2.59
CA PRO A 52 -9.13 15.08 -1.84
C PRO A 52 -10.43 15.07 -1.05
N MET A 53 -11.04 13.90 -0.91
CA MET A 53 -12.33 13.77 -0.21
C MET A 53 -12.17 13.88 1.31
N PHE A 54 -11.09 13.33 1.87
CA PHE A 54 -10.71 13.51 3.26
C PHE A 54 -9.36 14.21 3.33
N ALA A 55 -9.34 15.41 3.90
CA ALA A 55 -8.16 16.26 3.94
C ALA A 55 -7.77 16.62 5.38
N SER A 56 -6.50 16.43 5.73
CA SER A 56 -5.88 17.00 6.93
C SER A 56 -6.50 16.61 8.28
N HIS A 57 -7.04 15.40 8.40
CA HIS A 57 -7.48 14.85 9.68
C HIS A 57 -6.31 14.25 10.46
N GLU A 58 -6.26 14.51 11.77
CA GLU A 58 -5.26 13.92 12.69
C GLU A 58 -5.57 12.45 12.98
N SER A 59 -6.85 12.10 13.09
CA SER A 59 -7.29 10.72 13.20
C SER A 59 -8.50 10.43 12.32
N LEU A 60 -8.37 9.40 11.49
CA LEU A 60 -9.36 8.98 10.52
C LEU A 60 -9.50 7.45 10.55
N SER A 61 -10.70 6.97 10.82
CA SER A 61 -11.06 5.56 10.70
C SER A 61 -12.09 5.38 9.61
N ILE A 62 -11.84 4.50 8.65
CA ILE A 62 -12.78 4.20 7.57
C ILE A 62 -13.01 2.70 7.53
N TYR A 63 -14.27 2.30 7.57
CA TYR A 63 -14.72 0.93 7.51
C TYR A 63 -15.61 0.74 6.29
N SER A 64 -15.62 -0.48 5.73
CA SER A 64 -16.64 -0.99 4.79
C SER A 64 -17.05 0.01 3.70
N SER A 65 -16.08 0.73 3.13
CA SER A 65 -16.31 1.83 2.20
C SER A 65 -15.77 1.48 0.81
N GLN A 66 -16.33 2.09 -0.22
CA GLN A 66 -15.93 1.90 -1.60
C GLN A 66 -15.80 3.23 -2.34
N PHE A 67 -14.68 3.37 -3.04
CA PHE A 67 -14.33 4.54 -3.83
C PHE A 67 -14.00 4.08 -5.25
N SER A 68 -14.70 4.62 -6.26
CA SER A 68 -14.43 4.23 -7.65
C SER A 68 -14.48 5.37 -8.66
N ASP A 69 -13.63 5.32 -9.69
CA ASP A 69 -13.65 6.29 -10.79
C ASP A 69 -13.45 7.73 -10.31
N ILE A 70 -12.41 7.95 -9.50
CA ILE A 70 -12.12 9.24 -8.87
C ILE A 70 -10.77 9.76 -9.36
N TYR A 71 -10.72 11.04 -9.75
CA TYR A 71 -9.51 11.67 -10.29
C TYR A 71 -8.55 12.21 -9.22
N ALA A 72 -9.04 12.45 -8.00
CA ALA A 72 -8.24 12.91 -6.88
C ALA A 72 -7.87 11.79 -5.91
N SER A 73 -6.94 12.08 -5.00
CA SER A 73 -6.70 11.23 -3.83
C SER A 73 -7.94 11.16 -2.96
N ILE A 74 -8.23 9.99 -2.38
CA ILE A 74 -9.37 9.87 -1.46
C ILE A 74 -8.99 10.43 -0.10
N ILE A 75 -7.80 10.06 0.38
CA ILE A 75 -7.25 10.51 1.64
C ILE A 75 -6.00 11.30 1.35
N TYR A 76 -5.99 12.54 1.81
CA TYR A 76 -4.80 13.38 1.87
C TYR A 76 -4.61 13.91 3.28
N SER A 77 -3.44 13.75 3.89
CA SER A 77 -3.18 14.38 5.19
C SER A 77 -1.71 14.68 5.42
N HIS A 78 -1.46 15.84 6.03
CA HIS A 78 -0.14 16.28 6.45
C HIS A 78 0.07 16.26 7.97
N LYS A 79 -0.97 15.90 8.73
CA LYS A 79 -0.98 15.88 10.20
C LYS A 79 -1.50 14.55 10.77
N MET A 80 -1.54 13.50 9.96
CA MET A 80 -2.15 12.24 10.36
C MET A 80 -1.33 11.55 11.44
N THR A 81 -1.93 11.35 12.61
CA THR A 81 -1.31 10.70 13.77
C THR A 81 -1.77 9.26 13.93
N HIS A 82 -3.05 8.98 13.75
CA HIS A 82 -3.63 7.65 13.93
C HIS A 82 -4.66 7.37 12.85
N SER A 83 -4.47 6.34 12.04
CA SER A 83 -5.49 5.99 11.06
C SER A 83 -5.65 4.50 10.87
N TYR A 84 -6.90 4.12 10.70
CA TYR A 84 -7.31 2.72 10.59
C TYR A 84 -8.30 2.59 9.44
N LEU A 85 -7.89 1.89 8.38
CA LEU A 85 -8.77 1.58 7.27
C LEU A 85 -9.03 0.08 7.27
N SER A 86 -10.31 -0.31 7.29
CA SER A 86 -10.70 -1.71 7.26
C SER A 86 -11.79 -1.99 6.23
N LYS A 87 -11.61 -3.05 5.42
CA LYS A 87 -12.60 -3.47 4.40
C LYS A 87 -12.95 -2.34 3.42
N VAL A 88 -11.95 -1.55 3.03
CA VAL A 88 -12.12 -0.43 2.09
C VAL A 88 -11.67 -0.84 0.70
N LYS A 89 -12.48 -0.53 -0.33
CA LYS A 89 -12.15 -0.74 -1.73
C LYS A 89 -11.87 0.59 -2.43
N PHE A 90 -10.71 0.69 -3.04
CA PHE A 90 -10.31 1.76 -3.95
C PHE A 90 -10.19 1.17 -5.35
N SER A 91 -10.97 1.65 -6.31
CA SER A 91 -10.96 1.13 -7.67
C SER A 91 -10.87 2.24 -8.71
N ARG A 92 -9.96 2.13 -9.68
CA ARG A 92 -9.83 3.13 -10.77
C ARG A 92 -9.69 4.55 -10.22
N ILE A 93 -8.78 4.72 -9.27
CA ILE A 93 -8.39 6.05 -8.77
C ILE A 93 -7.27 6.55 -9.68
N PHE A 94 -7.46 7.69 -10.34
CA PHE A 94 -6.51 8.25 -11.31
C PHE A 94 -5.46 9.17 -10.67
N ASN A 95 -5.35 9.09 -9.35
CA ASN A 95 -4.27 9.62 -8.54
C ASN A 95 -3.97 8.60 -7.42
N THR A 96 -2.94 8.85 -6.60
CA THR A 96 -2.67 8.06 -5.39
C THR A 96 -3.90 8.07 -4.48
N ALA A 97 -4.48 6.90 -4.17
CA ALA A 97 -5.69 6.80 -3.37
C ALA A 97 -5.49 7.29 -1.92
N ILE A 98 -4.36 6.92 -1.31
CA ILE A 98 -3.96 7.38 0.02
C ILE A 98 -2.62 8.12 -0.10
N TYR A 99 -2.65 9.44 0.07
CA TYR A 99 -1.45 10.27 0.04
C TYR A 99 -1.24 10.95 1.39
N LEU A 100 -0.19 10.55 2.09
CA LEU A 100 0.19 11.12 3.37
C LEU A 100 1.55 11.76 3.24
N ASP A 101 1.61 13.04 3.58
CA ASP A 101 2.80 13.85 3.43
C ASP A 101 3.03 14.67 4.68
N SER A 102 3.88 14.18 5.58
CA SER A 102 4.17 14.90 6.81
C SER A 102 5.25 15.97 6.61
N ASP A 103 5.72 16.21 5.38
CA ASP A 103 6.70 17.26 5.14
C ASP A 103 6.04 18.63 5.37
N LEU A 104 6.54 19.34 6.38
CA LEU A 104 6.13 20.70 6.72
C LEU A 104 6.74 21.73 5.76
N ASN A 105 7.62 21.31 4.84
CA ASN A 105 8.17 22.15 3.78
C ASN A 105 7.15 22.45 2.67
N LEU A 106 5.93 22.85 3.04
CA LEU A 106 5.13 23.77 2.24
C LEU A 106 5.85 25.13 2.22
N LYS A 107 6.99 25.19 1.53
CA LYS A 107 7.90 26.36 1.43
C LYS A 107 7.26 27.61 0.79
N ASP A 108 5.96 27.61 0.54
CA ASP A 108 5.22 28.73 -0.06
C ASP A 108 3.97 29.20 0.70
N ARG A 109 3.79 28.85 1.99
CA ARG A 109 2.74 29.49 2.82
C ARG A 109 3.31 30.04 4.11
N THR A 110 3.56 31.35 4.08
CA THR A 110 3.94 32.25 5.17
C THR A 110 3.07 32.09 6.42
N TYR A 111 3.37 31.12 7.28
CA TYR A 111 3.03 31.18 8.70
C TYR A 111 4.17 30.58 9.52
N SER A 112 4.98 31.47 10.09
CA SER A 112 5.90 31.19 11.18
C SER A 112 5.11 30.81 12.43
N GLN A 113 4.88 29.52 12.65
CA GLN A 113 4.57 29.00 13.97
C GLN A 113 5.68 28.06 14.42
N THR A 114 6.38 28.48 15.47
CA THR A 114 7.23 27.67 16.33
C THR A 114 6.34 26.67 17.08
N TYR A 115 5.92 25.60 16.40
CA TYR A 115 5.35 24.43 17.07
C TYR A 115 6.49 23.48 17.40
N ILE A 116 6.77 23.33 18.69
CA ILE A 116 7.62 22.25 19.20
C ILE A 116 6.90 20.95 18.86
N GLN A 117 7.39 20.26 17.84
CA GLN A 117 6.86 18.98 17.36
C GLN A 117 7.15 17.94 18.46
N LYS A 118 6.14 17.59 19.25
CA LYS A 118 6.20 16.37 20.07
C LYS A 118 6.41 15.20 19.11
N GLU A 119 7.40 14.37 19.40
CA GLU A 119 7.73 13.11 18.72
C GLU A 119 6.60 12.06 18.87
N ASN A 120 5.39 12.39 18.44
CA ASN A 120 4.32 11.42 18.39
C ASN A 120 4.59 10.50 17.20
N VAL A 121 4.83 9.22 17.48
CA VAL A 121 4.88 8.18 16.45
C VAL A 121 3.50 8.11 15.82
N ASN A 122 3.42 8.31 14.51
CA ASN A 122 2.17 8.22 13.78
C ASN A 122 1.93 6.77 13.38
N SER A 123 0.76 6.21 13.67
CA SER A 123 0.42 4.83 13.32
C SER A 123 -0.66 4.78 12.26
N ILE A 124 -0.41 4.00 11.19
CA ILE A 124 -1.37 3.78 10.12
C ILE A 124 -1.52 2.28 9.94
N THR A 125 -2.77 1.82 9.99
CA THR A 125 -3.13 0.43 9.76
C THR A 125 -4.10 0.33 8.61
N ILE A 126 -3.77 -0.50 7.63
CA ILE A 126 -4.57 -0.83 6.46
C ILE A 126 -4.88 -2.33 6.55
N ASP A 127 -6.16 -2.69 6.69
CA ASP A 127 -6.56 -4.06 6.98
C ASP A 127 -7.71 -4.51 6.07
N HIS A 128 -7.60 -5.67 5.42
CA HIS A 128 -8.64 -6.16 4.49
C HIS A 128 -9.04 -5.16 3.38
N CYS A 129 -8.10 -4.34 2.91
CA CYS A 129 -8.37 -3.33 1.87
C CYS A 129 -8.01 -3.81 0.47
N LEU A 130 -8.72 -3.31 -0.54
CA LEU A 130 -8.46 -3.56 -1.95
C LEU A 130 -8.07 -2.27 -2.67
N PHE A 131 -6.93 -2.29 -3.34
CA PHE A 131 -6.53 -1.26 -4.29
C PHE A 131 -6.46 -1.88 -5.69
N LEU A 132 -7.40 -1.49 -6.55
CA LEU A 132 -7.56 -2.04 -7.89
C LEU A 132 -7.42 -0.91 -8.91
N ARG A 133 -6.44 -0.98 -9.81
CA ARG A 133 -6.27 0.00 -10.89
C ARG A 133 -6.08 1.44 -10.38
N CYS A 134 -5.40 1.60 -9.25
CA CYS A 134 -4.99 2.92 -8.77
C CYS A 134 -3.74 3.38 -9.54
N LYS A 135 -3.77 4.60 -10.08
CA LYS A 135 -2.73 5.12 -10.95
C LYS A 135 -2.26 6.48 -10.47
N SER A 136 -0.96 6.65 -10.33
CA SER A 136 -0.32 7.93 -10.07
C SER A 136 0.64 8.26 -11.21
N GLN A 137 0.79 9.54 -11.55
CA GLN A 137 1.80 9.97 -12.52
C GLN A 137 3.22 9.98 -11.94
N GLU A 138 3.35 9.97 -10.60
CA GLU A 138 4.63 10.04 -9.91
C GLU A 138 4.86 8.80 -9.05
N GLU A 139 4.78 8.91 -7.73
CA GLU A 139 5.10 7.86 -6.78
C GLU A 139 3.83 7.34 -6.11
N GLY A 140 3.81 6.05 -5.78
CA GLY A 140 2.73 5.46 -5.01
C GLY A 140 1.42 5.37 -5.80
N GLY A 141 1.24 4.33 -6.62
CA GLY A 141 0.03 4.19 -7.43
C GLY A 141 -1.23 4.09 -6.56
N ALA A 142 -1.25 3.18 -5.58
CA ALA A 142 -2.33 3.11 -4.61
C ALA A 142 -2.06 3.96 -3.35
N MET A 143 -0.83 3.91 -2.84
CA MET A 143 -0.49 4.58 -1.59
C MET A 143 0.87 5.27 -1.67
N LYS A 144 0.93 6.52 -1.21
CA LYS A 144 2.14 7.31 -1.04
C LYS A 144 2.19 7.79 0.40
N ILE A 145 3.22 7.38 1.14
CA ILE A 145 3.51 7.87 2.49
C ILE A 145 4.91 8.46 2.47
N VAL A 146 5.00 9.77 2.71
CA VAL A 146 6.25 10.51 2.78
C VAL A 146 6.37 11.14 4.17
N ASN A 147 7.38 10.72 4.91
CA ASN A 147 7.77 11.34 6.16
C ASN A 147 9.30 11.39 6.22
N GLU A 148 9.89 12.56 5.99
CA GLU A 148 11.36 12.73 5.97
C GLU A 148 12.01 12.30 7.29
N ASN A 149 11.34 12.56 8.42
CA ASN A 149 11.79 12.12 9.74
C ASN A 149 11.53 10.62 10.00
N SER A 150 10.81 9.95 9.10
CA SER A 150 10.47 8.53 9.16
C SER A 150 9.91 8.12 10.53
N ASN A 151 8.94 8.87 11.06
CA ASN A 151 8.31 8.60 12.36
C ASN A 151 6.94 7.91 12.26
N VAL A 152 6.67 7.26 11.12
CA VAL A 152 5.42 6.55 10.86
C VAL A 152 5.61 5.04 11.01
N ASP A 153 4.77 4.40 11.82
CA ASP A 153 4.63 2.94 11.85
C ASP A 153 3.45 2.55 10.93
N LEU A 154 3.76 1.98 9.76
CA LEU A 154 2.79 1.49 8.79
C LEU A 154 2.62 -0.03 8.91
N THR A 155 1.36 -0.47 9.03
CA THR A 155 0.99 -1.88 9.05
C THR A 155 -0.06 -2.14 7.97
N ILE A 156 0.23 -3.04 7.04
CA ILE A 156 -0.67 -3.48 5.97
C ILE A 156 -0.96 -4.97 6.19
N LEU A 157 -2.23 -5.32 6.37
CA LEU A 157 -2.70 -6.66 6.70
C LEU A 157 -3.78 -7.10 5.73
N ASN A 158 -3.74 -8.36 5.29
CA ASN A 158 -4.84 -9.01 4.56
C ASN A 158 -5.32 -8.19 3.34
N SER A 159 -4.44 -7.41 2.70
CA SER A 159 -4.81 -6.40 1.71
C SER A 159 -4.21 -6.71 0.34
N GLY A 160 -4.89 -6.26 -0.72
CA GLY A 160 -4.47 -6.51 -2.10
C GLY A 160 -4.27 -5.27 -2.93
N PHE A 161 -3.27 -5.34 -3.81
CA PHE A 161 -2.93 -4.35 -4.81
C PHE A 161 -2.92 -5.05 -6.17
N SER A 162 -3.79 -4.64 -7.09
CA SER A 162 -3.86 -5.22 -8.44
C SER A 162 -3.86 -4.14 -9.50
N ASP A 163 -3.03 -4.32 -10.53
CA ASP A 163 -3.04 -3.46 -11.73
C ASP A 163 -2.82 -1.98 -11.37
N CYS A 164 -2.11 -1.73 -10.27
CA CYS A 164 -1.71 -0.40 -9.84
C CYS A 164 -0.51 0.07 -10.65
N TYR A 165 -0.37 1.38 -10.83
CA TYR A 165 0.69 1.94 -11.67
C TYR A 165 1.22 3.28 -11.15
N SER A 166 2.54 3.45 -11.21
CA SER A 166 3.26 4.68 -10.91
C SER A 166 4.63 4.69 -11.62
N LYS A 167 5.37 5.79 -11.54
CA LYS A 167 6.79 5.78 -11.92
C LYS A 167 7.66 5.03 -10.91
N LYS A 168 7.25 4.99 -9.63
CA LYS A 168 7.99 4.33 -8.55
C LYS A 168 7.03 3.90 -7.43
N GLY A 169 6.98 2.60 -7.15
CA GLY A 169 6.10 2.03 -6.14
C GLY A 169 4.63 1.98 -6.57
N ASP A 170 4.30 1.09 -7.51
CA ASP A 170 2.98 0.90 -8.10
C ASP A 170 1.92 0.58 -7.04
N ALA A 171 2.16 -0.45 -6.23
CA ALA A 171 1.31 -0.73 -5.08
C ALA A 171 1.47 0.39 -4.04
N PHE A 172 2.69 0.59 -3.56
CA PHE A 172 2.97 1.63 -2.59
C PHE A 172 4.37 2.20 -2.71
N TYR A 173 4.47 3.47 -2.34
CA TYR A 173 5.70 4.20 -2.07
C TYR A 173 5.66 4.66 -0.62
N CYS A 174 6.61 4.22 0.20
CA CYS A 174 6.58 4.52 1.64
C CYS A 174 7.94 4.93 2.17
N ILE A 175 7.98 6.01 2.94
CA ILE A 175 9.10 6.45 3.77
C ILE A 175 8.58 6.47 5.22
N THR A 176 9.04 5.51 6.03
CA THR A 176 8.43 5.17 7.33
C THR A 176 9.49 4.81 8.37
N LYS A 177 9.10 4.76 9.64
CA LYS A 177 9.93 4.16 10.70
C LYS A 177 9.89 2.64 10.56
N LYS A 178 8.68 2.10 10.44
CA LYS A 178 8.42 0.68 10.34
C LYS A 178 7.40 0.41 9.25
N LEU A 179 7.64 -0.63 8.47
CA LEU A 179 6.69 -1.20 7.55
C LEU A 179 6.53 -2.70 7.85
N TYR A 180 5.32 -3.09 8.22
CA TYR A 180 4.90 -4.49 8.27
C TYR A 180 3.86 -4.74 7.18
N CYS A 181 4.13 -5.69 6.29
CA CYS A 181 3.19 -6.13 5.27
C CYS A 181 2.94 -7.61 5.43
N LYS A 182 1.72 -8.00 5.84
CA LYS A 182 1.38 -9.39 6.16
C LYS A 182 0.13 -9.88 5.48
N ASN A 183 0.16 -11.12 4.97
CA ASN A 183 -0.96 -11.73 4.25
C ASN A 183 -1.45 -10.84 3.09
N CYS A 184 -0.51 -10.25 2.34
CA CYS A 184 -0.84 -9.26 1.31
C CYS A 184 -0.61 -9.81 -0.10
N CYS A 185 -1.32 -9.22 -1.05
CA CYS A 185 -1.21 -9.54 -2.46
C CYS A 185 -0.77 -8.33 -3.27
N ILE A 186 0.24 -8.50 -4.12
CA ILE A 186 0.66 -7.50 -5.11
C ILE A 186 0.72 -8.20 -6.48
N ASP A 187 -0.17 -7.83 -7.39
CA ASP A 187 -0.31 -8.47 -8.70
C ASP A 187 -0.36 -7.45 -9.82
N LYS A 188 0.25 -7.78 -10.96
CA LYS A 188 0.19 -6.99 -12.20
C LYS A 188 0.69 -5.55 -12.07
N CYS A 189 1.71 -5.31 -11.24
CA CYS A 189 2.38 -4.02 -11.18
C CYS A 189 3.40 -3.90 -12.32
N GLY A 190 3.12 -3.03 -13.29
CA GLY A 190 3.82 -3.00 -14.58
C GLY A 190 5.19 -2.32 -14.60
N ASN A 191 5.58 -1.60 -13.55
CA ASN A 191 6.82 -0.81 -13.53
C ASN A 191 7.71 -1.14 -12.33
N SER A 192 7.20 -0.94 -11.11
CA SER A 192 7.93 -1.18 -9.86
C SER A 192 6.91 -1.56 -8.79
N ALA A 193 6.83 -2.84 -8.43
CA ALA A 193 5.81 -3.33 -7.51
C ALA A 193 5.69 -2.49 -6.23
N PHE A 194 6.81 -2.17 -5.59
CA PHE A 194 6.81 -1.31 -4.41
C PHE A 194 8.12 -0.53 -4.23
N TYR A 195 8.05 0.55 -3.47
CA TYR A 195 9.22 1.23 -2.92
C TYR A 195 9.04 1.41 -1.41
N SER A 196 10.07 1.05 -0.64
CA SER A 196 10.08 1.22 0.80
C SER A 196 11.41 1.77 1.28
N HIS A 197 11.35 2.86 2.04
CA HIS A 197 12.42 3.35 2.89
C HIS A 197 11.96 3.25 4.35
N SER A 198 12.68 2.51 5.18
CA SER A 198 12.34 2.23 6.57
C SER A 198 13.52 2.52 7.50
N ASN A 199 13.36 3.46 8.43
CA ASN A 199 14.42 3.83 9.38
C ASN A 199 14.50 2.91 10.62
N GLY A 200 13.79 1.79 10.63
CA GLY A 200 13.63 0.97 11.84
C GLY A 200 13.32 -0.51 11.60
N VAL A 201 12.23 -0.82 10.88
CA VAL A 201 11.88 -2.21 10.55
C VAL A 201 11.23 -2.27 9.18
N PHE A 202 11.64 -3.22 8.35
CA PHE A 202 10.91 -3.62 7.16
C PHE A 202 10.66 -5.12 7.24
N PHE A 203 9.43 -5.56 7.01
CA PHE A 203 9.09 -6.98 7.06
C PHE A 203 7.93 -7.35 6.13
N LEU A 204 8.19 -8.28 5.21
CA LEU A 204 7.17 -8.95 4.38
C LEU A 204 6.94 -10.37 4.90
N GLU A 205 5.70 -10.71 5.23
CA GLU A 205 5.33 -12.05 5.72
C GLU A 205 4.08 -12.55 5.00
N TYR A 206 4.08 -13.78 4.49
CA TYR A 206 2.92 -14.32 3.76
C TYR A 206 2.47 -13.41 2.62
N VAL A 207 3.44 -12.84 1.89
CA VAL A 207 3.14 -11.95 0.76
C VAL A 207 3.16 -12.76 -0.52
N LEU A 208 2.11 -12.61 -1.32
CA LEU A 208 2.14 -12.99 -2.73
C LEU A 208 2.54 -11.77 -3.55
N LEU A 209 3.58 -11.95 -4.38
CA LEU A 209 4.02 -10.98 -5.37
C LEU A 209 4.08 -11.66 -6.74
N SER A 210 3.15 -11.31 -7.63
CA SER A 210 3.02 -12.00 -8.91
C SER A 210 2.84 -11.10 -10.13
N ASN A 211 3.23 -11.63 -11.29
CA ASN A 211 2.99 -11.01 -12.60
C ASN A 211 3.44 -9.54 -12.69
N SER A 212 4.49 -9.17 -11.94
CA SER A 212 4.89 -7.79 -11.73
C SER A 212 6.32 -7.54 -12.17
N LYS A 213 6.67 -6.28 -12.42
CA LYS A 213 8.06 -5.84 -12.52
C LYS A 213 8.59 -5.50 -11.14
N LEU A 214 9.67 -6.16 -10.75
CA LEU A 214 10.33 -6.02 -9.46
C LEU A 214 11.44 -4.99 -9.50
N ASN A 215 11.31 -3.87 -10.23
CA ASN A 215 12.19 -2.71 -10.05
C ASN A 215 11.94 -2.02 -8.69
N SER A 216 11.82 -2.83 -7.64
CA SER A 216 11.42 -2.49 -6.30
C SER A 216 12.64 -2.26 -5.45
N THR A 217 12.55 -1.31 -4.52
CA THR A 217 13.64 -0.97 -3.63
C THR A 217 13.21 -1.09 -2.19
N ILE A 218 14.05 -1.73 -1.39
CA ILE A 218 13.97 -1.75 0.06
C ILE A 218 15.22 -1.02 0.56
N GLU A 219 15.04 0.17 1.10
CA GLU A 219 16.07 0.88 1.83
C GLU A 219 15.75 0.76 3.32
N SER A 220 16.62 0.10 4.08
CA SER A 220 16.42 -0.09 5.52
C SER A 220 17.66 0.32 6.28
N VAL A 221 17.53 1.37 7.11
CA VAL A 221 18.65 1.93 7.89
C VAL A 221 18.94 1.08 9.12
N HIS A 222 17.90 0.50 9.70
CA HIS A 222 17.96 -0.44 10.79
C HIS A 222 16.93 -1.50 10.45
N SER A 223 17.22 -2.80 10.43
CA SER A 223 16.14 -3.77 10.56
C SER A 223 16.60 -5.19 10.92
N ALA A 224 15.57 -5.94 11.30
CA ALA A 224 15.52 -7.32 11.74
C ALA A 224 16.28 -8.30 10.86
N LYS A 225 16.64 -9.43 11.49
CA LYS A 225 17.29 -10.58 10.86
C LYS A 225 16.52 -11.07 9.63
N ASP A 226 15.20 -11.16 9.71
CA ASP A 226 14.35 -11.62 8.60
C ASP A 226 13.68 -10.44 7.91
N ILE A 227 13.79 -10.33 6.58
CA ILE A 227 13.16 -9.24 5.79
C ILE A 227 11.98 -9.73 4.94
N ILE A 228 12.04 -10.97 4.47
CA ILE A 228 11.00 -11.62 3.69
C ILE A 228 10.84 -13.04 4.22
N LYS A 229 9.61 -13.42 4.57
CA LYS A 229 9.32 -14.71 5.18
C LYS A 229 8.03 -15.31 4.63
N SER A 230 8.00 -16.63 4.47
CA SER A 230 6.80 -17.39 4.11
C SER A 230 6.06 -16.84 2.89
N SER A 231 6.78 -16.29 1.91
CA SER A 231 6.23 -15.49 0.82
C SER A 231 6.36 -16.19 -0.53
N ASN A 232 5.41 -15.94 -1.43
CA ASN A 232 5.40 -16.47 -2.78
C ASN A 232 5.68 -15.33 -3.76
N ILE A 233 6.80 -15.40 -4.48
CA ILE A 233 7.20 -14.42 -5.48
C ILE A 233 7.32 -15.15 -6.82
N THR A 234 6.29 -15.02 -7.66
CA THR A 234 6.17 -15.83 -8.88
C THR A 234 5.84 -15.04 -10.14
N ASN A 235 6.34 -15.49 -11.29
CA ASN A 235 6.02 -14.91 -12.60
C ASN A 235 6.39 -13.42 -12.71
N ASN A 236 7.49 -13.00 -12.09
CA ASN A 236 7.91 -11.61 -12.12
C ASN A 236 9.09 -11.34 -13.07
N GLN A 237 9.28 -10.07 -13.40
CA GLN A 237 10.41 -9.58 -14.19
C GLN A 237 11.31 -8.67 -13.34
N ASN A 238 12.61 -8.68 -13.60
CA ASN A 238 13.67 -7.99 -12.87
C ASN A 238 13.78 -8.47 -11.40
N GLY A 239 14.41 -7.65 -10.54
CA GLY A 239 14.76 -8.08 -9.19
C GLY A 239 14.81 -6.94 -8.17
N ILE A 240 14.69 -7.32 -6.91
CA ILE A 240 14.54 -6.43 -5.77
C ILE A 240 15.92 -5.89 -5.36
N SER A 241 16.03 -4.57 -5.32
CA SER A 241 17.23 -3.89 -4.79
C SER A 241 17.06 -3.65 -3.29
N ILE A 242 18.03 -4.11 -2.51
CA ILE A 242 18.01 -4.07 -1.06
C ILE A 242 19.22 -3.27 -0.58
N SER A 243 18.98 -2.18 0.12
CA SER A 243 20.01 -1.33 0.74
C SER A 243 19.90 -1.44 2.25
N VAL A 244 20.94 -1.97 2.91
CA VAL A 244 20.95 -2.18 4.36
C VAL A 244 22.22 -1.68 5.03
N ASP A 245 22.12 -1.39 6.33
CA ASP A 245 23.25 -0.98 7.18
C ASP A 245 23.58 -2.00 8.30
N PHE A 246 22.98 -3.21 8.28
CA PHE A 246 23.18 -4.25 9.30
C PHE A 246 23.78 -5.55 8.73
N SER A 247 24.64 -6.21 9.49
CA SER A 247 25.55 -7.26 9.00
C SER A 247 24.91 -8.58 8.59
N GLN A 248 23.64 -8.83 8.85
CA GLN A 248 23.02 -10.13 8.58
C GLN A 248 21.57 -9.99 8.08
N ILE A 249 21.30 -10.44 6.86
CA ILE A 249 19.97 -10.46 6.25
C ILE A 249 19.53 -11.91 6.06
N SER A 250 18.27 -12.20 6.32
CA SER A 250 17.69 -13.53 6.15
C SER A 250 16.38 -13.45 5.36
N LEU A 251 16.25 -14.38 4.42
CA LEU A 251 15.01 -14.76 3.75
C LEU A 251 14.75 -16.21 4.14
N SER A 252 13.48 -16.53 4.40
CA SER A 252 13.16 -17.91 4.80
C SER A 252 11.76 -18.33 4.37
N PHE A 253 11.62 -19.63 4.12
CA PHE A 253 10.34 -20.25 3.78
C PHE A 253 9.68 -19.63 2.55
N CYS A 254 10.45 -19.15 1.58
CA CYS A 254 9.93 -18.47 0.40
C CYS A 254 9.83 -19.39 -0.82
N PHE A 255 8.87 -19.12 -1.69
CA PHE A 255 8.71 -19.78 -2.98
C PHE A 255 8.94 -18.79 -4.11
N PHE A 256 10.05 -18.96 -4.82
CA PHE A 256 10.51 -18.11 -5.92
C PHE A 256 10.38 -18.88 -7.23
N SER A 257 9.36 -18.60 -8.03
CA SER A 257 9.10 -19.38 -9.25
C SER A 257 8.88 -18.56 -10.51
N GLN A 258 9.47 -18.98 -11.63
CA GLN A 258 9.24 -18.38 -12.95
C GLN A 258 9.57 -16.87 -12.98
N ASN A 259 10.53 -16.43 -12.16
CA ASN A 259 11.01 -15.05 -12.21
C ASN A 259 12.12 -14.90 -13.26
N SER A 260 12.24 -13.73 -13.87
CA SER A 260 13.24 -13.48 -14.91
C SER A 260 13.87 -12.10 -14.80
N GLY A 261 15.10 -11.91 -15.28
CA GLY A 261 15.75 -10.59 -15.26
C GLY A 261 17.27 -10.67 -15.39
N GLU A 262 17.96 -9.60 -15.02
CA GLU A 262 19.42 -9.60 -14.92
C GLU A 262 19.88 -10.16 -13.57
N PHE A 263 19.34 -9.62 -12.48
CA PHE A 263 19.56 -10.08 -11.11
C PHE A 263 18.23 -10.26 -10.38
N PHE A 264 18.15 -11.20 -9.43
CA PHE A 264 16.95 -11.32 -8.60
C PHE A 264 17.03 -10.49 -7.33
N PHE A 265 18.13 -10.61 -6.59
CA PHE A 265 18.41 -9.78 -5.42
C PHE A 265 19.71 -9.00 -5.64
N SER A 266 19.65 -7.68 -5.49
CA SER A 266 20.82 -6.80 -5.55
C SER A 266 21.02 -6.11 -4.21
N PHE A 267 22.13 -6.42 -3.54
CA PHE A 267 22.46 -5.88 -2.23
C PHE A 267 23.46 -4.73 -2.33
N SER A 268 23.05 -3.56 -1.85
CA SER A 268 23.88 -2.37 -1.71
C SER A 268 24.04 -2.00 -0.24
N HIS A 269 25.17 -1.38 0.10
CA HIS A 269 25.55 -1.14 1.51
C HIS A 269 26.06 0.26 1.68
N LYS A 270 25.55 0.99 2.67
CA LYS A 270 26.07 2.34 2.99
C LYS A 270 27.29 2.27 3.90
N VAL A 271 27.48 1.16 4.63
CA VAL A 271 28.58 0.96 5.59
C VAL A 271 29.65 0.00 5.06
N TYR A 272 30.91 0.17 5.48
CA TYR A 272 32.08 -0.66 5.12
C TYR A 272 32.18 -2.00 5.89
N LYS A 273 31.05 -2.64 6.22
CA LYS A 273 31.06 -3.95 6.90
C LYS A 273 30.95 -5.10 5.90
N VAL A 274 31.35 -6.30 6.33
CA VAL A 274 31.06 -7.56 5.63
C VAL A 274 29.67 -8.03 6.06
N PHE A 275 28.92 -8.60 5.13
CA PHE A 275 27.54 -8.99 5.33
C PHE A 275 27.32 -10.48 5.07
N ASP A 276 26.44 -11.09 5.84
CA ASP A 276 26.01 -12.48 5.67
C ASP A 276 24.55 -12.51 5.23
N TYR A 277 24.29 -13.15 4.08
CA TYR A 277 22.96 -13.33 3.54
C TYR A 277 22.52 -14.77 3.75
N HIS A 278 21.39 -14.98 4.42
CA HIS A 278 20.85 -16.30 4.73
C HIS A 278 19.58 -16.54 3.93
N PHE A 279 19.52 -17.72 3.32
CA PHE A 279 18.38 -18.25 2.59
C PHE A 279 18.10 -19.63 3.17
N GLU A 280 16.94 -19.78 3.82
CA GLU A 280 16.62 -20.98 4.60
C GLU A 280 15.25 -21.53 4.22
N SER A 281 15.19 -22.81 3.85
CA SER A 281 13.94 -23.47 3.44
C SER A 281 13.24 -22.77 2.27
N ASP A 282 14.03 -22.17 1.37
CA ASP A 282 13.53 -21.47 0.19
C ASP A 282 13.48 -22.40 -1.03
N VAL A 283 12.52 -22.19 -1.92
CA VAL A 283 12.38 -22.93 -3.18
C VAL A 283 12.57 -21.98 -4.35
N PHE A 284 13.54 -22.27 -5.21
CA PHE A 284 13.79 -21.61 -6.49
C PHE A 284 13.38 -22.58 -7.60
N LEU A 285 12.35 -22.21 -8.39
CA LEU A 285 11.76 -23.05 -9.42
C LEU A 285 11.65 -22.33 -10.76
N GLU A 286 12.30 -22.85 -11.80
CA GLU A 286 12.18 -22.34 -13.19
C GLU A 286 12.54 -20.85 -13.35
N ASN A 287 13.43 -20.31 -12.52
CA ASN A 287 13.85 -18.92 -12.64
C ASN A 287 14.87 -18.75 -13.78
N LYS A 288 14.85 -17.58 -14.42
CA LYS A 288 15.67 -17.26 -15.61
C LYS A 288 16.40 -15.93 -15.46
N PHE A 289 17.62 -15.95 -14.94
CA PHE A 289 18.42 -14.74 -14.73
C PHE A 289 19.69 -14.76 -15.59
N SER A 290 19.84 -13.75 -16.44
CA SER A 290 20.98 -13.64 -17.37
C SER A 290 22.29 -13.31 -16.67
N GLY A 291 22.23 -12.56 -15.57
CA GLY A 291 23.34 -12.28 -14.67
C GLY A 291 23.41 -13.33 -13.57
N ARG A 292 22.86 -12.99 -12.40
CA ARG A 292 22.96 -13.81 -11.19
C ARG A 292 21.70 -13.84 -10.34
N LEU A 293 21.52 -14.87 -9.52
CA LEU A 293 20.44 -14.86 -8.52
C LEU A 293 20.68 -13.76 -7.47
N ILE A 294 21.90 -13.68 -6.94
CA ILE A 294 22.29 -12.72 -5.89
C ILE A 294 23.54 -11.95 -6.31
N GLU A 295 23.41 -10.64 -6.33
CA GLU A 295 24.49 -9.67 -6.56
C GLU A 295 24.74 -8.82 -5.32
N SER A 296 26.00 -8.46 -5.06
CA SER A 296 26.32 -7.49 -4.02
C SER A 296 27.52 -6.62 -4.38
N THR A 297 27.42 -5.34 -4.06
CA THR A 297 28.52 -4.37 -4.28
C THR A 297 29.68 -4.52 -3.30
N LYS A 298 29.53 -5.28 -2.21
CA LYS A 298 30.57 -5.45 -1.18
C LYS A 298 31.28 -6.79 -1.30
N THR A 299 32.56 -6.72 -1.66
CA THR A 299 33.49 -7.85 -1.66
C THR A 299 33.68 -8.39 -0.23
N GLY A 300 33.82 -9.71 -0.10
CA GLY A 300 34.00 -10.39 1.18
C GLY A 300 32.70 -10.83 1.88
N SER A 301 31.54 -10.32 1.46
CA SER A 301 30.23 -10.78 1.93
C SER A 301 30.02 -12.28 1.64
N THR A 302 29.25 -12.95 2.48
CA THR A 302 28.98 -14.38 2.35
C THR A 302 27.49 -14.68 2.17
N VAL A 303 27.20 -15.75 1.45
CA VAL A 303 25.83 -16.25 1.23
C VAL A 303 25.73 -17.64 1.84
N HIS A 304 24.64 -17.90 2.56
CA HIS A 304 24.33 -19.18 3.17
C HIS A 304 23.01 -19.69 2.62
N PHE A 305 23.04 -20.83 1.93
CA PHE A 305 21.85 -21.58 1.56
C PHE A 305 21.72 -22.80 2.46
N LYS A 306 20.55 -22.94 3.08
CA LYS A 306 20.24 -24.07 3.95
C LYS A 306 18.85 -24.61 3.64
N ASP A 307 18.72 -25.94 3.59
CA ASP A 307 17.44 -26.63 3.38
C ASP A 307 16.66 -26.11 2.14
N SER A 308 17.37 -25.57 1.15
CA SER A 308 16.75 -24.87 0.01
C SER A 308 16.72 -25.76 -1.23
N ALA A 309 15.76 -25.53 -2.14
CA ALA A 309 15.62 -26.29 -3.37
C ALA A 309 15.85 -25.40 -4.60
N PHE A 310 16.60 -25.91 -5.59
CA PHE A 310 16.89 -25.23 -6.86
C PHE A 310 16.51 -26.16 -8.02
N ILE A 311 15.38 -25.88 -8.66
CA ILE A 311 14.68 -26.83 -9.53
C ILE A 311 14.45 -26.18 -10.89
N HIS A 312 15.04 -26.76 -11.94
CA HIS A 312 14.92 -26.30 -13.33
C HIS A 312 15.27 -24.82 -13.56
N ASP A 313 16.11 -24.23 -12.71
CA ASP A 313 16.57 -22.86 -12.88
C ASP A 313 17.52 -22.74 -14.08
N ASP A 314 17.24 -21.79 -14.96
CA ASP A 314 18.09 -21.37 -16.07
C ASP A 314 18.83 -20.08 -15.68
N ILE A 315 19.70 -20.21 -14.68
CA ILE A 315 20.49 -19.10 -14.12
C ILE A 315 21.95 -19.35 -14.43
N ASN A 316 22.64 -18.37 -15.04
CA ASN A 316 24.05 -18.51 -15.39
C ASN A 316 24.94 -18.78 -14.17
N MET A 317 24.75 -18.01 -13.10
CA MET A 317 25.48 -18.12 -11.84
C MET A 317 24.56 -17.74 -10.68
N TYR A 318 24.51 -18.50 -9.59
CA TYR A 318 23.71 -18.13 -8.43
C TYR A 318 24.31 -16.92 -7.71
N THR A 319 25.61 -16.91 -7.46
CA THR A 319 26.31 -15.73 -6.92
C THR A 319 27.83 -15.82 -7.13
N SER A 320 28.50 -14.66 -7.14
CA SER A 320 29.97 -14.58 -7.09
C SER A 320 30.54 -14.47 -5.67
N LEU A 321 29.68 -14.39 -4.67
CA LEU A 321 30.08 -14.26 -3.27
C LEU A 321 30.58 -15.60 -2.71
N LYS A 322 31.32 -15.53 -1.61
CA LYS A 322 31.69 -16.73 -0.86
C LYS A 322 30.41 -17.39 -0.37
N THR A 323 30.17 -18.63 -0.78
CA THR A 323 28.90 -19.30 -0.54
C THR A 323 29.08 -20.53 0.32
N THR A 324 28.13 -20.75 1.21
CA THR A 324 27.97 -21.95 2.03
C THR A 324 26.67 -22.64 1.66
N ILE A 325 26.70 -23.96 1.42
CA ILE A 325 25.51 -24.72 1.03
C ILE A 325 25.39 -25.98 1.88
N SER A 326 24.25 -26.16 2.56
CA SER A 326 23.96 -27.34 3.40
C SER A 326 22.53 -27.82 3.20
N ASP A 327 22.35 -29.14 3.10
CA ASP A 327 21.03 -29.79 3.06
C ASP A 327 20.10 -29.31 1.91
N CYS A 328 20.69 -28.76 0.83
CA CYS A 328 19.94 -28.27 -0.32
C CYS A 328 19.66 -29.36 -1.36
N THR A 329 18.60 -29.16 -2.15
CA THR A 329 18.23 -30.05 -3.27
C THR A 329 18.41 -29.35 -4.60
N PHE A 330 19.03 -30.02 -5.57
CA PHE A 330 19.30 -29.48 -6.91
C PHE A 330 18.79 -30.44 -7.99
N SER A 331 18.13 -29.88 -9.01
CA SER A 331 17.77 -30.64 -10.22
C SER A 331 18.98 -30.94 -11.11
N LEU A 332 20.08 -30.19 -10.97
CA LEU A 332 21.34 -30.45 -11.66
C LEU A 332 21.91 -31.81 -11.25
N ALA A 333 22.47 -32.54 -12.22
CA ALA A 333 22.73 -33.98 -12.07
C ALA A 333 23.83 -34.31 -11.05
N ASN A 334 24.76 -33.39 -10.81
CA ASN A 334 25.92 -33.62 -9.96
C ASN A 334 26.46 -32.35 -9.31
N GLU A 335 27.28 -32.55 -8.27
CA GLU A 335 27.91 -31.47 -7.51
C GLU A 335 28.80 -30.56 -8.37
N ARG A 336 29.47 -31.10 -9.40
CA ARG A 336 30.37 -30.32 -10.26
C ARG A 336 29.61 -29.25 -11.03
N GLU A 337 28.45 -29.59 -11.58
CA GLU A 337 27.57 -28.63 -12.26
C GLU A 337 27.10 -27.53 -11.31
N VAL A 338 26.68 -27.90 -10.09
CA VAL A 338 26.29 -26.94 -9.05
C VAL A 338 27.46 -26.03 -8.69
N ARG A 339 28.66 -26.56 -8.47
CA ARG A 339 29.86 -25.76 -8.16
C ARG A 339 30.17 -24.72 -9.24
N ASN A 340 29.95 -25.04 -10.52
CA ASN A 340 30.16 -24.10 -11.61
C ASN A 340 29.18 -22.91 -11.59
N LYS A 341 28.05 -23.03 -10.88
CA LYS A 341 27.10 -21.92 -10.66
C LYS A 341 27.53 -20.97 -9.54
N PHE A 342 28.66 -21.19 -8.87
CA PHE A 342 29.19 -20.33 -7.81
C PHE A 342 30.67 -19.98 -8.05
N SER A 343 31.11 -18.77 -7.72
CA SER A 343 32.54 -18.40 -7.88
C SER A 343 33.44 -18.96 -6.78
N ALA A 344 32.96 -19.02 -5.54
CA ALA A 344 33.71 -19.57 -4.40
C ALA A 344 32.73 -20.25 -3.43
N VAL A 345 32.71 -21.58 -3.41
CA VAL A 345 31.70 -22.34 -2.65
C VAL A 345 32.32 -23.36 -1.69
N THR A 346 31.84 -23.31 -0.45
CA THR A 346 32.01 -24.34 0.57
C THR A 346 30.71 -25.15 0.62
N ILE A 347 30.76 -26.41 0.18
CA ILE A 347 29.61 -27.31 0.19
C ILE A 347 29.76 -28.23 1.39
N TYR A 348 28.77 -28.22 2.30
CA TYR A 348 28.69 -29.11 3.45
C TYR A 348 27.91 -30.39 3.10
N SER A 349 27.84 -31.34 4.05
CA SER A 349 27.12 -32.61 3.88
C SER A 349 25.60 -32.40 3.74
N GLY A 350 24.91 -33.39 3.15
CA GLY A 350 23.44 -33.46 3.11
C GLY A 350 22.78 -32.98 1.81
N ASN A 351 23.54 -32.37 0.91
CA ASN A 351 23.03 -31.90 -0.38
C ASN A 351 22.64 -33.06 -1.32
N LYS A 352 21.56 -32.88 -2.08
CA LYS A 352 21.01 -33.87 -3.02
C LYS A 352 21.06 -33.33 -4.45
N PHE A 353 21.48 -34.15 -5.40
CA PHE A 353 21.66 -33.78 -6.81
C PHE A 353 20.83 -34.70 -7.72
N GLY A 354 20.45 -34.21 -8.89
CA GLY A 354 19.60 -34.91 -9.85
C GLY A 354 18.21 -35.21 -9.30
N GLN A 355 17.73 -34.40 -8.35
CA GLN A 355 16.44 -34.57 -7.71
C GLN A 355 15.52 -33.39 -7.99
N GLU A 356 14.28 -33.70 -8.28
CA GLU A 356 13.22 -32.71 -8.54
C GLU A 356 12.22 -32.64 -7.39
N ASN A 357 12.44 -33.43 -6.33
CA ASN A 357 11.56 -33.47 -5.17
C ASN A 357 11.86 -32.27 -4.25
N TYR A 358 10.86 -31.42 -4.07
CA TYR A 358 10.89 -30.36 -3.07
C TYR A 358 9.57 -30.38 -2.28
N THR A 359 9.64 -30.01 -1.02
CA THR A 359 8.45 -29.73 -0.22
C THR A 359 8.07 -28.28 -0.45
N THR A 360 6.94 -28.07 -1.13
CA THR A 360 6.22 -26.81 -0.93
C THR A 360 5.62 -26.88 0.46
N GLN A 361 5.92 -25.90 1.32
CA GLN A 361 4.87 -25.58 2.28
C GLN A 361 3.81 -24.82 1.45
N ASN A 362 2.54 -25.16 1.64
CA ASN A 362 1.44 -24.42 1.01
C ASN A 362 1.40 -23.01 1.61
N TYR A 363 2.25 -22.13 1.11
CA TYR A 363 2.25 -20.71 1.45
C TYR A 363 1.11 -20.08 0.65
N GLY A 364 0.06 -19.65 1.33
CA GLY A 364 -1.17 -19.01 0.82
C GLY A 364 -1.33 -19.00 -0.70
N ILE A 365 -2.19 -19.87 -1.23
CA ILE A 365 -2.49 -19.93 -2.67
C ILE A 365 -2.99 -18.55 -3.11
N THR A 366 -2.57 -18.09 -4.29
CA THR A 366 -3.08 -16.92 -5.03
C THR A 366 -4.57 -16.68 -4.85
N GLN A 367 -5.35 -17.76 -4.93
CA GLN A 367 -6.79 -17.75 -4.71
C GLN A 367 -7.18 -17.19 -3.34
N GLN A 368 -6.59 -17.68 -2.25
CA GLN A 368 -6.97 -17.32 -0.88
C GLN A 368 -6.80 -15.83 -0.60
N CYS A 369 -5.75 -15.25 -1.14
CA CYS A 369 -5.42 -13.85 -0.91
C CYS A 369 -6.38 -12.92 -1.69
N TRP A 370 -6.87 -13.33 -2.87
CA TRP A 370 -7.98 -12.65 -3.58
C TRP A 370 -9.38 -12.98 -3.02
N ASP A 371 -9.56 -14.17 -2.45
CA ASP A 371 -10.83 -14.62 -1.85
C ASP A 371 -11.10 -13.96 -0.50
N LEU A 372 -10.04 -13.57 0.23
CA LEU A 372 -10.10 -12.79 1.48
C LEU A 372 -10.37 -11.30 1.23
N ILE A 373 -10.12 -10.83 0.01
CA ILE A 373 -10.39 -9.47 -0.42
C ILE A 373 -11.88 -9.37 -0.79
N PRO A 374 -12.61 -8.31 -0.41
CA PRO A 374 -14.01 -8.14 -0.79
C PRO A 374 -14.19 -8.23 -2.31
N THR A 375 -14.60 -9.40 -2.79
CA THR A 375 -14.93 -9.60 -4.20
C THR A 375 -16.19 -8.80 -4.51
N GLU A 376 -16.34 -8.43 -5.78
CA GLU A 376 -17.36 -7.50 -6.30
C GLU A 376 -18.83 -7.96 -6.13
N LYS A 377 -19.11 -8.92 -5.24
CA LYS A 377 -20.43 -9.49 -4.98
C LYS A 377 -21.07 -8.91 -3.71
N SER A 378 -21.53 -7.69 -3.84
CA SER A 378 -22.94 -7.46 -4.14
C SER A 378 -23.07 -5.95 -4.25
N GLN A 379 -23.63 -5.46 -5.36
CA GLN A 379 -24.43 -4.25 -5.26
C GLN A 379 -25.27 -4.45 -4.01
N PHE A 380 -25.17 -3.55 -3.04
CA PHE A 380 -26.11 -3.51 -1.94
C PHE A 380 -27.46 -3.35 -2.63
N GLN A 381 -28.14 -4.47 -2.91
CA GLN A 381 -29.47 -4.46 -3.48
C GLN A 381 -30.30 -3.99 -2.31
N PHE A 382 -30.43 -2.66 -2.23
CA PHE A 382 -31.48 -2.03 -1.47
C PHE A 382 -32.76 -2.59 -2.07
N ASP A 383 -33.27 -3.65 -1.46
CA ASP A 383 -34.56 -4.23 -1.81
C ASP A 383 -35.60 -3.17 -1.42
N PHE A 384 -35.86 -2.24 -2.35
CA PHE A 384 -36.78 -1.12 -2.19
C PHE A 384 -38.17 -1.61 -1.75
N SER A 385 -38.51 -2.86 -2.06
CA SER A 385 -39.77 -3.49 -1.65
C SER A 385 -39.87 -3.74 -0.14
N LYS A 386 -38.75 -3.98 0.57
CA LYS A 386 -38.73 -4.25 2.01
C LYS A 386 -38.41 -3.03 2.86
N ASN A 387 -37.72 -2.03 2.30
CA ASN A 387 -37.30 -0.82 3.01
C ASN A 387 -38.15 0.43 2.70
N LEU A 388 -39.27 0.30 1.99
CA LEU A 388 -40.19 1.41 1.68
C LEU A 388 -40.65 2.17 2.93
N ILE A 389 -40.76 1.48 4.08
CA ILE A 389 -41.12 2.09 5.36
C ILE A 389 -39.98 2.97 5.90
N ILE A 390 -38.73 2.52 5.73
CA ILE A 390 -37.54 3.25 6.20
C ILE A 390 -37.23 4.43 5.26
N SER A 391 -37.32 4.23 3.94
CA SER A 391 -37.14 5.34 2.99
C SER A 391 -38.29 6.34 3.06
N GLY A 392 -39.53 5.87 3.26
CA GLY A 392 -40.70 6.73 3.51
C GLY A 392 -40.55 7.53 4.80
N GLY A 393 -40.11 6.88 5.87
CA GLY A 393 -39.83 7.52 7.15
C GLY A 393 -38.73 8.59 7.06
N ALA A 394 -37.62 8.29 6.40
CA ALA A 394 -36.52 9.24 6.19
C ALA A 394 -36.94 10.43 5.32
N THR A 395 -37.71 10.19 4.25
CA THR A 395 -38.21 11.26 3.37
C THR A 395 -39.21 12.16 4.10
N PHE A 396 -40.09 11.57 4.92
CA PHE A 396 -41.02 12.32 5.79
C PHE A 396 -40.27 13.17 6.82
N LEU A 397 -39.24 12.60 7.48
CA LEU A 397 -38.43 13.33 8.45
C LEU A 397 -37.69 14.52 7.80
N LEU A 398 -37.14 14.31 6.60
CA LEU A 398 -36.52 15.39 5.82
C LEU A 398 -37.52 16.48 5.45
N ALA A 399 -38.72 16.12 5.00
CA ALA A 399 -39.77 17.09 4.69
C ALA A 399 -40.19 17.89 5.93
N VAL A 400 -40.35 17.24 7.08
CA VAL A 400 -40.68 17.90 8.36
C VAL A 400 -39.55 18.84 8.79
N CYS A 401 -38.29 18.40 8.72
CA CYS A 401 -37.13 19.25 9.04
C CYS A 401 -37.06 20.47 8.10
N LEU A 402 -37.31 20.28 6.80
CA LEU A 402 -37.28 21.36 5.81
C LEU A 402 -38.41 22.38 6.04
N VAL A 403 -39.62 21.91 6.37
CA VAL A 403 -40.72 22.79 6.79
C VAL A 403 -40.37 23.55 8.07
N PHE A 404 -39.75 22.88 9.06
CA PHE A 404 -39.35 23.52 10.31
C PHE A 404 -38.31 24.62 10.07
N VAL A 405 -37.31 24.37 9.22
CA VAL A 405 -36.30 25.37 8.82
C VAL A 405 -36.96 26.54 8.09
N ILE A 406 -37.84 26.29 7.12
CA ILE A 406 -38.56 27.36 6.40
C ILE A 406 -39.42 28.18 7.36
N CYS A 407 -40.18 27.55 8.25
CA CYS A 407 -40.98 28.24 9.25
C CYS A 407 -40.13 29.06 10.23
N SER A 408 -38.96 28.56 10.62
CA SER A 408 -38.02 29.27 11.49
C SER A 408 -37.38 30.47 10.78
N CYS A 409 -37.04 30.34 9.49
CA CYS A 409 -36.54 31.44 8.66
C CYS A 409 -37.62 32.48 8.30
N CYS A 410 -38.90 32.08 8.22
CA CYS A 410 -40.00 33.00 8.01
C CYS A 410 -40.41 33.76 9.28
N ARG A 411 -40.21 33.18 10.47
CA ARG A 411 -40.48 33.84 11.76
C ARG A 411 -39.48 34.97 12.08
N THR A 412 -38.27 34.93 11.55
CA THR A 412 -37.25 35.97 11.78
C THR A 412 -37.41 37.21 10.90
N LYS A 413 -38.44 37.29 10.04
CA LYS A 413 -38.70 38.46 9.17
C LYS A 413 -39.80 39.43 9.67
N ARG A 414 -40.16 39.41 10.95
CA ARG A 414 -41.01 40.48 11.53
C ARG A 414 -40.32 41.13 12.73
N TYR A 415 -40.15 42.45 12.61
CA TYR A 415 -39.60 43.44 13.55
C TYR A 415 -38.07 43.68 13.56
N SER A 416 -37.64 44.62 12.71
CA SER A 416 -37.09 45.89 13.22
C SER A 416 -37.26 47.00 12.17
N ASP A 417 -38.44 47.62 12.13
CA ASP A 417 -38.56 49.00 11.64
C ASP A 417 -37.90 49.90 12.71
N GLN A 418 -36.58 50.06 12.63
CA GLN A 418 -35.90 51.19 13.24
C GLN A 418 -35.06 51.85 12.16
N ILE A 419 -35.65 52.89 11.57
CA ILE A 419 -34.97 53.87 10.73
C ILE A 419 -33.99 54.63 11.65
N PRO A 420 -32.68 54.66 11.35
CA PRO A 420 -31.76 55.51 12.10
C PRO A 420 -32.02 56.97 11.74
N LEU A 421 -32.52 57.75 12.70
CA LEU A 421 -32.52 59.21 12.65
C LEU A 421 -31.07 59.71 12.72
N MET A 422 -30.56 60.20 11.59
CA MET A 422 -29.36 61.03 11.58
C MET A 422 -29.72 62.40 12.19
N TYR A 423 -29.17 62.69 13.37
CA TYR A 423 -29.07 64.06 13.88
C TYR A 423 -27.75 64.66 13.40
N THR A 424 -27.86 65.77 12.69
CA THR A 424 -26.75 66.70 12.48
C THR A 424 -26.52 67.52 13.75
N ARG A 425 -25.25 67.63 14.14
CA ARG A 425 -24.70 68.82 14.79
C ARG A 425 -23.26 69.00 14.39
#